data_AF-A0A959BRH1-F1
#
_entry.id   AF-A0A959BRH1-F1
#
_cell.length_a   1.000
_cell.length_b   1.000
_cell.length_c   1.000
_cell.angle_alpha   90.00
_cell.angle_beta   90.00
_cell.angle_gamma   90.00
#
_symmetry.space_group_name_H-M   'P 1'
#
loop_
_entity.id
_entity.type
_entity.pdbx_description
1 polymer ?
#
loop_
_entity_poly.entity_id
_entity_poly.type
_entity_poly.pdbx_seq_one_letter_code
_entity_poly.pdbx_strand_id
1 'polypeptide(L)'
;MIWDELTKIALIGTERGQLPEEVAEALSQIGVDTEASPSRVVLEGAAIYHQLQRAGFPLSSFQGEKPPTAKEAEDERTAVSGRPARHLRLILEGSFRQALPEYLQLLKQYNKRIPAEHLPTLFYFSLKSASIWKVLQENLGPTERWLLRQNP
;
A
#
# COMPACT_ATOMS: atom_id res chain seq x y z
N MET A 1 -1.87 -25.90 6.56
CA MET A 1 -0.51 -25.48 6.13
C MET A 1 0.48 -26.54 6.63
N ILE A 2 1.66 -26.76 5.99
CA ILE A 2 2.63 -27.82 6.41
C ILE A 2 2.96 -27.71 7.91
N TRP A 3 3.08 -26.49 8.43
CA TRP A 3 3.27 -26.20 9.85
C TRP A 3 2.14 -26.73 10.76
N ASP A 4 0.88 -26.57 10.36
CA ASP A 4 -0.26 -27.01 11.17
C ASP A 4 -0.30 -28.52 11.30
N GLU A 5 0.01 -29.24 10.22
CA GLU A 5 0.04 -30.72 10.22
C GLU A 5 1.19 -31.26 11.07
N LEU A 6 2.38 -30.66 10.99
CA LEU A 6 3.51 -31.00 11.86
C LEU A 6 3.17 -30.77 13.35
N THR A 7 2.53 -29.65 13.66
CA THR A 7 2.15 -29.30 15.04
C THR A 7 1.05 -30.24 15.56
N LYS A 8 0.08 -30.58 14.72
CA LYS A 8 -1.01 -31.52 15.02
C LYS A 8 -0.48 -32.93 15.31
N ILE A 9 0.47 -33.43 14.52
CA ILE A 9 1.08 -34.74 14.73
C ILE A 9 1.93 -34.74 16.01
N ALA A 10 2.66 -33.65 16.28
CA ALA A 10 3.39 -33.49 17.55
C ALA A 10 2.45 -33.51 18.78
N LEU A 11 1.26 -32.91 18.68
CA LEU A 11 0.27 -32.85 19.76
C LEU A 11 -0.49 -34.18 19.97
N ILE A 12 -0.78 -34.92 18.90
CA ILE A 12 -1.50 -36.20 18.95
C ILE A 12 -0.56 -37.36 19.36
N GLY A 13 0.74 -37.19 19.15
CA GLY A 13 1.77 -38.19 19.36
C GLY A 13 2.18 -38.84 18.04
N THR A 14 3.48 -38.91 17.83
CA THR A 14 4.13 -39.35 16.58
C THR A 14 3.95 -40.85 16.29
N GLU A 15 3.45 -41.62 17.26
CA GLU A 15 3.09 -43.03 17.09
C GLU A 15 1.66 -43.25 16.57
N ARG A 16 0.78 -42.24 16.69
CA ARG A 16 -0.65 -42.33 16.33
C ARG A 16 -1.02 -41.51 15.10
N GLY A 17 -0.26 -40.47 14.79
CA GLY A 17 -0.46 -39.63 13.61
C GLY A 17 0.39 -40.09 12.44
N GLN A 18 -0.25 -40.39 11.30
CA GLN A 18 0.45 -40.56 10.03
C GLN A 18 0.62 -39.19 9.36
N LEU A 19 1.82 -38.91 8.85
CA LEU A 19 2.09 -37.75 8.01
C LEU A 19 1.35 -37.92 6.68
N PRO A 20 0.56 -36.93 6.25
CA PRO A 20 0.02 -36.92 4.89
C PRO A 20 1.13 -37.02 3.86
N GLU A 21 0.91 -37.76 2.77
CA GLU A 21 1.91 -38.04 1.73
C GLU A 21 2.45 -36.73 1.11
N GLU A 22 1.57 -35.75 0.89
CA GLU A 22 1.93 -34.39 0.42
C GLU A 22 2.92 -33.68 1.36
N VAL A 23 2.79 -33.88 2.68
CA VAL A 23 3.67 -33.27 3.68
C VAL A 23 5.00 -34.01 3.72
N ALA A 24 5.00 -35.33 3.58
CA ALA A 24 6.24 -36.13 3.49
C ALA A 24 7.06 -35.76 2.23
N GLU A 25 6.41 -35.61 1.08
CA GLU A 25 7.07 -35.13 -0.15
C GLU A 25 7.63 -33.73 0.00
N ALA A 26 6.90 -32.80 0.63
CA ALA A 26 7.40 -31.46 0.87
C ALA A 26 8.61 -31.44 1.83
N LEU A 27 8.61 -32.32 2.85
CA LEU A 27 9.73 -32.46 3.78
C LEU A 27 10.97 -33.06 3.11
N SER A 28 10.80 -34.05 2.22
CA SER A 28 11.91 -34.66 1.48
C SER A 28 12.56 -33.67 0.51
N GLN A 29 11.79 -32.79 -0.13
CA GLN A 29 12.32 -31.72 -0.99
C GLN A 29 13.19 -30.70 -0.23
N ILE A 30 12.99 -30.57 1.08
CA ILE A 30 13.77 -29.66 1.94
C ILE A 30 14.93 -30.41 2.63
N GLY A 31 15.10 -31.71 2.33
CA GLY A 31 16.21 -32.53 2.81
C GLY A 31 15.99 -33.21 4.16
N VAL A 32 14.73 -33.37 4.60
CA VAL A 32 14.40 -34.18 5.77
C VAL A 32 14.36 -35.66 5.38
N ASP A 33 15.01 -36.50 6.18
CA ASP A 33 14.97 -37.94 6.00
C ASP A 33 13.61 -38.51 6.46
N THR A 34 12.74 -38.79 5.50
CA THR A 34 11.38 -39.29 5.75
C THR A 34 11.32 -40.77 6.14
N GLU A 35 12.41 -41.52 5.99
CA GLU A 35 12.48 -42.93 6.42
C GLU A 35 12.94 -43.08 7.88
N ALA A 36 13.36 -41.98 8.51
CA ALA A 36 13.71 -41.96 9.92
C ALA A 36 12.49 -42.19 10.84
N SER A 37 12.74 -42.40 12.14
CA SER A 37 11.67 -42.55 13.13
C SER A 37 10.68 -41.37 13.06
N PRO A 38 9.35 -41.59 13.16
CA PRO A 38 8.34 -40.53 12.99
C PRO A 38 8.59 -39.29 13.86
N SER A 39 9.10 -39.48 15.07
CA SER A 39 9.47 -38.42 16.00
C SER A 39 10.59 -37.51 15.49
N ARG A 40 11.55 -38.10 14.78
CA ARG A 40 12.68 -37.39 14.19
C ARG A 40 12.24 -36.57 12.97
N VAL A 41 11.43 -37.16 12.10
CA VAL A 41 10.87 -36.49 10.92
C VAL A 41 10.08 -35.24 11.31
N VAL A 42 9.21 -35.36 12.32
CA VAL A 42 8.40 -34.22 12.78
C VAL A 42 9.26 -33.14 13.42
N LEU A 43 10.25 -33.50 14.22
CA LEU A 43 11.11 -32.54 14.92
C LEU A 43 12.06 -31.80 13.96
N GLU A 44 12.72 -32.53 13.04
CA GLU A 44 13.58 -31.93 12.01
C GLU A 44 12.76 -31.07 11.05
N GLY A 45 11.60 -31.57 10.60
CA GLY A 45 10.67 -30.82 9.75
C GLY A 45 10.18 -29.52 10.41
N ALA A 46 9.80 -29.57 11.68
CA ALA A 46 9.40 -28.38 12.43
C ALA A 46 10.55 -27.38 12.59
N ALA A 47 11.76 -27.85 12.90
CA ALA A 47 12.92 -26.96 13.05
C ALA A 47 13.24 -26.21 11.75
N ILE A 48 13.25 -26.92 10.62
CA ILE A 48 13.54 -26.34 9.31
C ILE A 48 12.42 -25.39 8.86
N TYR A 49 11.16 -25.79 9.00
CA TYR A 49 10.03 -24.97 8.56
C TYR A 49 9.87 -23.70 9.41
N HIS A 50 10.17 -23.79 10.71
CA HIS A 50 10.22 -22.62 11.59
C HIS A 50 11.28 -21.61 11.13
N GLN A 51 12.44 -22.09 10.68
CA GLN A 51 13.48 -21.23 10.14
C GLN A 51 13.09 -20.63 8.78
N LEU A 52 12.43 -21.41 7.92
CA LEU A 52 11.92 -20.94 6.63
C LEU A 52 10.86 -19.84 6.79
N GLN A 53 9.94 -19.96 7.74
CA GLN A 53 8.95 -18.91 8.02
C GLN A 53 9.58 -17.59 8.47
N ARG A 54 10.75 -17.66 9.10
CA ARG A 54 11.51 -16.48 9.56
C ARG A 54 12.46 -15.93 8.50
N ALA A 55 12.76 -16.72 7.47
CA ALA A 55 13.57 -16.28 6.35
C ALA A 55 12.76 -15.32 5.46
N GLY A 56 13.39 -14.21 5.05
CA GLY A 56 12.82 -13.37 4.01
C GLY A 56 12.93 -14.10 2.68
N PHE A 57 11.79 -14.36 2.02
CA PHE A 57 11.79 -14.92 0.67
C PHE A 57 12.00 -13.80 -0.36
N PRO A 58 12.82 -14.01 -1.41
CA PRO A 58 12.87 -13.09 -2.52
C PRO A 58 11.48 -13.05 -3.17
N LEU A 59 10.89 -11.87 -3.25
CA LEU A 59 9.63 -11.69 -3.98
C LEU A 59 9.86 -12.01 -5.45
N SER A 60 8.86 -12.64 -6.07
CA SER A 60 8.84 -12.89 -7.51
C SER A 60 9.10 -11.57 -8.23
N SER A 61 10.08 -11.53 -9.14
CA SER A 61 10.31 -10.34 -9.95
C SER A 61 9.07 -10.07 -10.78
N PHE A 62 8.52 -8.85 -10.68
CA PHE A 62 7.40 -8.44 -11.51
C PHE A 62 7.85 -8.42 -12.98
N GLN A 63 7.37 -9.38 -13.78
CA GLN A 63 7.65 -9.49 -15.22
C GLN A 63 6.62 -8.77 -16.09
N GLY A 64 5.62 -8.13 -15.48
CA GLY A 64 4.65 -7.34 -16.22
C GLY A 64 5.28 -6.09 -16.82
N GLU A 65 4.65 -5.58 -17.88
CA GLU A 65 4.92 -4.23 -18.34
C GLU A 65 4.64 -3.28 -17.17
N LYS A 66 5.65 -2.51 -16.78
CA LYS A 66 5.43 -1.42 -15.82
C LYS A 66 4.33 -0.56 -16.42
N PRO A 67 3.29 -0.17 -15.66
CA PRO A 67 2.33 0.79 -16.18
C PRO A 67 3.14 1.97 -16.71
N PRO A 68 2.80 2.49 -17.91
CA PRO A 68 3.54 3.61 -18.47
C PRO A 68 3.62 4.65 -17.36
N THR A 69 4.85 4.97 -16.93
CA THR A 69 5.08 6.09 -16.02
C THR A 69 4.24 7.19 -16.61
N ALA A 70 3.22 7.65 -15.89
CA ALA A 70 2.33 8.68 -16.42
C ALA A 70 3.29 9.75 -16.93
N LYS A 71 3.42 9.89 -18.26
CA LYS A 71 4.26 10.91 -18.88
C LYS A 71 3.93 12.12 -18.07
N GLU A 72 4.92 12.62 -17.30
CA GLU A 72 4.73 13.73 -16.37
C GLU A 72 3.86 14.69 -17.14
N ALA A 73 2.59 14.78 -16.76
CA ALA A 73 1.65 15.53 -17.56
C ALA A 73 2.10 16.94 -17.27
N GLU A 74 3.03 17.46 -18.09
CA GLU A 74 4.04 18.44 -17.74
C GLU A 74 3.34 19.54 -16.98
N ASP A 75 3.35 19.40 -15.65
CA ASP A 75 2.64 20.31 -14.81
C ASP A 75 3.67 21.38 -14.57
N GLU A 76 3.69 22.36 -15.47
CA GLU A 76 4.61 23.50 -15.45
C GLU A 76 4.52 24.29 -14.12
N ARG A 77 3.51 24.00 -13.30
CA ARG A 77 3.32 24.58 -11.97
C ARG A 77 4.36 24.07 -11.00
N THR A 78 5.04 25.00 -10.34
CA THR A 78 5.99 24.65 -9.30
C THR A 78 5.28 24.11 -8.06
N ALA A 79 5.86 23.10 -7.41
CA ALA A 79 5.39 22.65 -6.10
C ALA A 79 5.33 23.81 -5.09
N VAL A 80 4.30 23.79 -4.25
CA VAL A 80 4.16 24.72 -3.13
C VAL A 80 5.25 24.42 -2.08
N SER A 81 5.90 25.46 -1.57
CA SER A 81 6.87 25.32 -0.48
C SER A 81 6.17 24.97 0.85
N GLY A 82 6.92 24.43 1.81
CA GLY A 82 6.33 23.90 3.06
C GLY A 82 5.53 24.93 3.89
N ARG A 83 5.83 26.23 3.77
CA ARG A 83 5.13 27.30 4.50
C ARG A 83 3.68 27.51 4.01
N PRO A 84 3.42 27.82 2.71
CA PRO A 84 2.06 27.89 2.21
C PRO A 84 1.27 26.57 2.35
N ALA A 85 1.91 25.40 2.21
CA ALA A 85 1.25 24.12 2.47
C ALA A 85 0.70 24.02 3.91
N ARG A 86 1.47 24.48 4.90
CA ARG A 86 1.00 24.57 6.30
C ARG A 86 -0.15 25.56 6.46
N HIS A 87 -0.16 26.69 5.75
CA HIS A 87 -1.29 27.62 5.76
C HIS A 87 -2.56 27.00 5.18
N LEU A 88 -2.44 26.24 4.09
CA LEU A 88 -3.56 25.49 3.51
C LEU A 88 -4.16 24.52 4.54
N ARG A 89 -3.30 23.79 5.27
CA ARG A 89 -3.75 22.92 6.35
C ARG A 89 -4.56 23.67 7.42
N LEU A 90 -4.07 24.81 7.89
CA LEU A 90 -4.79 25.63 8.90
C LEU A 90 -6.14 26.17 8.39
N ILE A 91 -6.22 26.51 7.10
CA ILE A 91 -7.47 26.92 6.44
C ILE A 91 -8.46 25.75 6.43
N LEU A 92 -8.01 24.56 6.08
CA LEU A 92 -8.84 23.35 6.00
C LEU A 92 -9.29 22.84 7.37
N GLU A 93 -8.45 22.96 8.41
CA GLU A 93 -8.77 22.61 9.80
C GLU A 93 -9.85 23.52 10.40
N GLY A 94 -10.11 24.68 9.81
CA GLY A 94 -11.28 25.51 10.12
C GLY A 94 -10.97 26.90 10.65
N SER A 95 -9.71 27.20 10.97
CA SER A 95 -9.29 28.47 11.57
C SER A 95 -9.53 29.67 10.65
N PHE A 96 -9.47 29.46 9.33
CA PHE A 96 -9.57 30.55 8.33
C PHE A 96 -10.33 30.12 7.07
N ARG A 97 -11.48 29.44 7.19
CA ARG A 97 -12.23 28.91 6.03
C ARG A 97 -12.59 29.96 4.98
N GLN A 98 -12.83 31.19 5.40
CA GLN A 98 -13.18 32.30 4.50
C GLN A 98 -12.01 32.71 3.58
N ALA A 99 -10.76 32.42 3.98
CA ALA A 99 -9.57 32.75 3.20
C ALA A 99 -9.24 31.70 2.12
N LEU A 100 -9.99 30.59 2.05
CA LEU A 100 -9.74 29.54 1.07
C LEU A 100 -9.80 30.03 -0.40
N PRO A 101 -10.79 30.84 -0.81
CA PRO A 101 -10.85 31.35 -2.19
C PRO A 101 -9.65 32.24 -2.54
N GLU A 102 -9.25 33.10 -1.60
CA GLU A 102 -8.09 34.00 -1.77
C GLU A 102 -6.79 33.19 -1.91
N TYR A 103 -6.62 32.15 -1.09
CA TYR A 103 -5.48 31.26 -1.18
C TYR A 103 -5.40 30.55 -2.54
N LEU A 104 -6.52 30.06 -3.07
CA LEU A 104 -6.58 29.44 -4.39
C LEU A 104 -6.28 30.44 -5.52
N GLN A 105 -6.72 31.70 -5.40
CA GLN A 105 -6.37 32.76 -6.35
C GLN A 105 -4.86 33.06 -6.34
N LEU A 106 -4.23 33.10 -5.16
CA LEU A 106 -2.79 33.29 -5.03
C LEU A 106 -2.01 32.11 -5.62
N LEU A 107 -2.47 30.87 -5.43
CA LEU A 107 -1.85 29.71 -6.08
C LEU A 107 -1.89 29.81 -7.60
N LYS A 108 -3.00 30.30 -8.18
CA LYS A 108 -3.12 30.58 -9.61
C LYS A 108 -2.11 31.63 -10.05
N GLN A 109 -2.06 32.76 -9.34
CA GLN A 109 -1.22 33.90 -9.67
C GLN A 109 0.27 33.55 -9.68
N TYR A 110 0.71 32.71 -8.74
CA TYR A 110 2.11 32.28 -8.65
C TYR A 110 2.40 30.97 -9.39
N ASN A 111 1.46 30.48 -10.20
CA ASN A 111 1.55 29.23 -10.97
C ASN A 111 2.04 28.05 -10.10
N LYS A 112 1.44 27.90 -8.90
CA LYS A 112 1.83 26.89 -7.92
C LYS A 112 0.86 25.71 -7.90
N ARG A 113 1.40 24.50 -7.73
CA ARG A 113 0.62 23.27 -7.68
C ARG A 113 0.03 23.02 -6.29
N ILE A 114 -1.24 22.62 -6.24
CA ILE A 114 -1.91 22.25 -4.98
C ILE A 114 -1.22 21.01 -4.38
N PRO A 115 -0.85 21.01 -3.08
CA PRO A 115 -0.29 19.84 -2.42
C PRO A 115 -1.21 18.62 -2.52
N ALA A 116 -0.68 17.49 -3.00
CA ALA A 116 -1.45 16.28 -3.25
C ALA A 116 -2.15 15.72 -1.99
N GLU A 117 -1.51 15.87 -0.82
CA GLU A 117 -2.05 15.45 0.48
C GLU A 117 -3.38 16.13 0.83
N HIS A 118 -3.59 17.36 0.32
CA HIS A 118 -4.77 18.17 0.64
C HIS A 118 -5.85 18.13 -0.44
N LEU A 119 -5.59 17.50 -1.59
CA LEU A 119 -6.56 17.39 -2.69
C LEU A 119 -7.86 16.69 -2.28
N PRO A 120 -7.85 15.52 -1.61
CA PRO A 120 -9.10 14.84 -1.24
C PRO A 120 -9.98 15.69 -0.33
N THR A 121 -9.34 16.38 0.61
CA THR A 121 -10.02 17.26 1.56
C THR A 121 -10.62 18.48 0.83
N LEU A 122 -9.89 19.08 -0.11
CA LEU A 122 -10.39 20.18 -0.94
C LEU A 122 -11.58 19.77 -1.81
N PHE A 123 -11.54 18.59 -2.41
CA PHE A 123 -12.67 18.07 -3.19
C PHE A 123 -13.89 17.85 -2.31
N TYR A 124 -13.72 17.26 -1.13
CA TYR A 124 -14.81 17.10 -0.17
C TYR A 124 -15.45 18.44 0.25
N PHE A 125 -14.65 19.49 0.43
CA PHE A 125 -15.18 20.83 0.70
C PHE A 125 -15.90 21.44 -0.51
N SER A 126 -15.39 21.21 -1.72
CA SER A 126 -16.03 21.71 -2.94
C SER A 126 -17.39 21.08 -3.22
N LEU A 127 -17.65 19.85 -2.74
CA LEU A 127 -18.98 19.23 -2.78
C LEU A 127 -20.03 20.01 -1.97
N LYS A 128 -19.60 20.67 -0.88
CA LYS A 128 -20.52 21.42 0.01
C LYS A 128 -20.77 22.85 -0.47
N SER A 129 -19.88 23.41 -1.29
CA SER A 129 -19.90 24.81 -1.68
C SER A 129 -19.56 25.00 -3.16
N ALA A 130 -20.58 25.25 -3.98
CA ALA A 130 -20.42 25.46 -5.42
C ALA A 130 -19.53 26.67 -5.77
N SER A 131 -19.44 27.68 -4.90
CA SER A 131 -18.54 28.83 -5.07
C SER A 131 -17.07 28.42 -5.01
N ILE A 132 -16.70 27.53 -4.09
CA ILE A 132 -15.34 27.00 -3.94
C ILE A 132 -15.00 26.11 -5.13
N TRP A 133 -15.95 25.31 -5.62
CA TRP A 133 -15.75 24.48 -6.80
C TRP A 133 -15.36 25.29 -8.04
N LYS A 134 -16.03 26.43 -8.30
CA LYS A 134 -15.69 27.29 -9.45
C LYS A 134 -14.24 27.77 -9.40
N VAL A 135 -13.79 28.25 -8.25
CA VAL A 135 -12.40 28.73 -8.06
C VAL A 135 -11.40 27.57 -8.10
N LEU A 136 -11.77 26.41 -7.58
CA LEU A 136 -10.92 25.22 -7.59
C LEU A 136 -10.74 24.67 -9.01
N GLN A 137 -11.81 24.59 -9.81
CA GLN A 137 -11.80 24.05 -11.17
C GLN A 137 -10.83 24.79 -12.08
N GLU A 138 -10.72 26.11 -11.93
CA GLU A 138 -9.76 26.95 -12.65
C GLU A 138 -8.30 26.65 -12.28
N ASN A 139 -8.07 26.08 -11.10
CA ASN A 139 -6.77 25.74 -10.54
C ASN A 139 -6.44 24.25 -10.66
N LEU A 140 -7.26 23.43 -11.32
CA LEU A 140 -6.98 22.01 -11.53
C LEU A 140 -6.09 21.83 -12.76
N GLY A 141 -4.95 21.18 -12.57
CA GLY A 141 -4.08 20.76 -13.66
C GLY A 141 -4.40 19.35 -14.15
N PRO A 142 -3.55 18.79 -15.01
CA PRO A 142 -3.83 17.54 -15.70
C PRO A 142 -3.93 16.35 -14.75
N THR A 143 -3.08 16.28 -13.71
CA THR A 143 -3.12 15.19 -12.72
C THR A 143 -4.38 15.25 -11.87
N GLU A 144 -4.79 16.43 -11.40
CA GLU A 144 -5.98 16.55 -10.55
C GLU A 144 -7.26 16.25 -11.34
N ARG A 145 -7.32 16.64 -12.62
CA ARG A 145 -8.41 16.28 -13.53
C ARG A 145 -8.44 14.78 -13.83
N TRP A 146 -7.28 14.15 -13.99
CA TRP A 146 -7.20 12.70 -14.13
C TRP A 146 -7.76 11.99 -12.88
N LEU A 147 -7.39 12.46 -11.69
CA LEU A 147 -7.86 11.90 -10.41
C LEU A 147 -9.39 11.98 -10.28
N LEU A 148 -9.99 13.10 -10.67
CA LEU A 148 -11.45 13.27 -10.70
C LEU A 148 -12.14 12.32 -11.67
N ARG A 149 -11.53 11.99 -12.83
CA ARG A 149 -12.12 11.01 -13.76
C ARG A 149 -12.11 9.58 -13.21
N GLN A 150 -11.17 9.25 -12.34
CA GLN A 150 -11.11 7.94 -11.69
C GLN A 150 -12.12 7.83 -10.54
N ASN A 151 -12.58 8.95 -9.99
CA ASN A 151 -13.51 9.02 -8.86
C ASN A 151 -14.64 10.03 -9.18
N PRO A 152 -15.60 9.66 -10.06
CA PRO A 152 -16.71 10.53 -10.45
C PRO A 152 -17.67 10.86 -9.31
#